data_AF-A0A1I8B346-F1
#
_entry.id   AF-A0A1I8B346-F1
#
_cell.length_a   1.000
_cell.length_b   1.000
_cell.length_c   1.000
_cell.angle_alpha   90.00
_cell.angle_beta   90.00
_cell.angle_gamma   90.00
#
_symmetry.space_group_name_H-M   'P 1'
#
loop_
_entity.id
_entity.type
_entity.pdbx_description
1 polymer ?
#
loop_
_entity_poly.entity_id
_entity_poly.type
_entity_poly.pdbx_seq_one_letter_code
_entity_poly.pdbx_strand_id
1 'polypeptide(L)'
;MHRSSATQQQNPSTPQQARYVHGSQHQQTTNVPRRPFIQQMQFTQQQQSGRQQQMQNFVSGTRKRRRLVDRVIMPEIRQLVPEADAYSCLLTYEQKLDALIARKRLEIQEALKRPLKIKRKLRIYVSHSFVHGKEPEHEGDEGVIPMWELRVEGRLLDEPPSVPQNPASSFNTSVSSIPALGRSGGSFSSSASSSTTIPPPLTAVQRGASTGTTSSLIQHKRKFSSFFKSLVIELDKNIYGPDNHLVEWHRTPQTGETDGFQVKRPGNMDVKCTILLLLDHQPMKFKLHPRLAKLLGIPVETRMRIIEALWQYIKTHKLQDATDHDVINCDHYLEQVFNCTKMRFMEVPQRLQQLLQQPDPLVIHHVIKWDGSSVSDNKNTACYDIEVELDDPVKQLQSTFLQSNSNYQEIMAYDQKIHEIVDNINELKHKRDFFAGFSENPQQFVQDWLISQSNDLRTLAGASVNDNELERRVEKYLQPDVQEGVYRYIYGKVQQKRFELECTLGVRNN
;
A
#
# COMPACT_ATOMS: atom_id res chain seq x y z
N MET A 1 30.80 -55.45 35.59
CA MET A 1 32.11 -56.06 35.25
C MET A 1 32.87 -54.97 34.49
N HIS A 2 33.96 -54.34 34.98
CA HIS A 2 35.26 -54.87 35.46
C HIS A 2 35.95 -55.70 34.37
N ARG A 3 37.22 -55.50 33.96
CA ARG A 3 38.48 -54.95 34.55
C ARG A 3 39.26 -54.10 33.48
N SER A 4 40.43 -53.46 33.62
CA SER A 4 41.37 -52.91 34.66
C SER A 4 42.60 -52.29 33.93
N SER A 5 43.60 -51.57 34.50
CA SER A 5 43.76 -50.68 35.68
C SER A 5 45.20 -50.10 35.68
N ALA A 6 45.42 -48.88 36.23
CA ALA A 6 46.74 -48.24 36.54
C ALA A 6 47.62 -47.83 35.31
N THR A 7 48.68 -47.01 35.37
CA THR A 7 49.64 -46.58 36.45
C THR A 7 50.20 -45.17 36.09
N GLN A 8 49.99 -44.07 36.86
CA GLN A 8 50.71 -43.52 38.05
C GLN A 8 51.98 -42.65 37.79
N GLN A 9 51.89 -41.36 38.20
CA GLN A 9 52.93 -40.38 38.64
C GLN A 9 54.26 -40.14 37.87
N GLN A 10 54.57 -38.86 37.58
CA GLN A 10 55.56 -38.05 38.33
C GLN A 10 55.53 -36.55 37.95
N ASN A 11 56.30 -35.73 38.68
CA ASN A 11 56.38 -34.24 38.70
C ASN A 11 57.89 -33.85 38.66
N PRO A 12 58.33 -32.57 38.68
CA PRO A 12 57.74 -31.27 38.27
C PRO A 12 58.73 -30.47 37.36
N SER A 13 58.52 -29.14 37.13
CA SER A 13 59.57 -28.08 37.17
C SER A 13 59.08 -26.68 36.77
N THR A 14 59.62 -25.63 37.40
CA THR A 14 59.37 -24.20 37.11
C THR A 14 60.69 -23.42 37.18
N PRO A 15 60.85 -22.32 36.40
CA PRO A 15 61.40 -21.08 36.98
C PRO A 15 60.64 -19.82 36.51
N GLN A 16 60.11 -18.98 37.42
CA GLN A 16 60.69 -17.74 37.99
C GLN A 16 60.35 -16.45 37.18
N GLN A 17 59.57 -15.52 37.76
CA GLN A 17 59.97 -14.24 38.44
C GLN A 17 60.33 -13.09 37.48
N ALA A 18 60.13 -11.79 37.77
CA ALA A 18 59.71 -11.07 38.99
C ALA A 18 58.55 -10.07 38.64
N ARG A 19 57.67 -9.51 39.50
CA ARG A 19 57.62 -9.16 40.94
C ARG A 19 58.15 -7.76 41.31
N TYR A 20 57.25 -6.77 41.42
CA TYR A 20 57.12 -5.73 42.47
C TYR A 20 55.62 -5.25 42.40
N VAL A 21 54.78 -5.10 43.44
CA VAL A 21 54.88 -4.54 44.83
C VAL A 21 54.95 -3.00 44.77
N HIS A 22 54.09 -2.20 45.44
CA HIS A 22 53.04 -2.44 46.47
C HIS A 22 51.82 -1.51 46.23
N GLY A 23 50.63 -1.79 46.76
CA GLY A 23 50.14 -1.09 47.96
C GLY A 23 48.62 -0.93 47.96
N SER A 24 48.00 -0.71 49.12
CA SER A 24 46.55 -0.90 49.34
C SER A 24 45.84 0.36 49.86
N GLN A 25 44.55 0.57 49.50
CA GLN A 25 43.47 0.88 50.47
C GLN A 25 42.06 0.90 49.82
N HIS A 26 41.02 1.01 50.65
CA HIS A 26 39.60 1.00 50.27
C HIS A 26 39.15 2.29 49.55
N GLN A 27 38.10 2.22 48.71
CA GLN A 27 36.74 2.64 49.13
C GLN A 27 35.63 2.33 48.10
N GLN A 28 34.47 1.98 48.67
CA GLN A 28 33.07 2.12 48.22
C GLN A 28 32.73 2.12 46.71
N THR A 29 31.92 1.14 46.31
CA THR A 29 31.29 1.03 45.00
C THR A 29 30.02 1.88 44.86
N THR A 30 29.95 2.76 43.86
CA THR A 30 28.69 3.34 43.37
C THR A 30 28.47 2.96 41.90
N ASN A 31 27.76 1.86 41.69
CA ASN A 31 27.61 1.24 40.37
C ASN A 31 26.33 1.74 39.68
N VAL A 32 26.45 2.68 38.74
CA VAL A 32 25.32 3.26 37.99
C VAL A 32 24.96 2.36 36.80
N PRO A 33 23.75 1.77 36.71
CA PRO A 33 23.41 0.86 35.62
C PRO A 33 23.31 1.58 34.26
N ARG A 34 24.18 1.20 33.32
CA ARG A 34 24.02 1.59 31.90
C ARG A 34 22.80 0.87 31.30
N ARG A 35 21.93 1.62 30.61
CA ARG A 35 20.82 1.04 29.83
C ARG A 35 21.37 0.22 28.64
N PRO A 36 20.86 -0.99 28.35
CA PRO A 36 21.31 -1.80 27.22
C PRO A 36 20.73 -1.27 25.90
N PHE A 37 21.59 -0.81 24.98
CA PHE A 37 21.20 -0.29 23.66
C PHE A 37 21.11 -1.41 22.59
N ILE A 38 20.57 -2.58 22.95
CA ILE A 38 20.57 -3.79 22.10
C ILE A 38 19.14 -4.32 21.91
N GLN A 39 18.23 -3.48 21.43
CA GLN A 39 16.89 -3.93 21.01
C GLN A 39 16.30 -3.19 19.79
N GLN A 40 17.14 -2.48 19.01
CA GLN A 40 16.72 -1.82 17.75
C GLN A 40 17.29 -2.46 16.46
N MET A 41 18.25 -3.39 16.54
CA MET A 41 18.82 -4.04 15.34
C MET A 41 18.05 -5.27 14.83
N GLN A 42 17.09 -5.81 15.59
CA GLN A 42 16.31 -6.99 15.16
C GLN A 42 15.10 -6.61 14.27
N PHE A 43 14.49 -5.43 14.45
CA PHE A 43 13.33 -5.01 13.65
C PHE A 43 13.66 -4.59 12.22
N THR A 44 14.88 -4.13 11.95
CA THR A 44 15.34 -3.77 10.60
C THR A 44 15.63 -4.99 9.71
N GLN A 45 15.94 -6.15 10.30
CA GLN A 45 16.30 -7.35 9.55
C GLN A 45 15.08 -8.10 9.00
N GLN A 46 13.92 -8.07 9.69
CA GLN A 46 12.70 -8.77 9.24
C GLN A 46 12.01 -8.11 8.03
N GLN A 47 12.19 -6.80 7.78
CA GLN A 47 11.56 -6.14 6.61
C GLN A 47 12.31 -6.37 5.28
N GLN A 48 13.54 -6.89 5.28
CA GLN A 48 14.25 -7.19 4.02
C GLN A 48 13.91 -8.59 3.47
N SER A 49 13.69 -9.59 4.33
CA SER A 49 13.39 -10.98 3.92
C SER A 49 12.15 -11.09 3.02
N GLY A 50 11.08 -10.35 3.35
CA GLY A 50 9.85 -10.32 2.54
C GLY A 50 10.04 -9.75 1.13
N ARG A 51 11.10 -8.97 0.89
CA ARG A 51 11.40 -8.39 -0.43
C ARG A 51 12.28 -9.31 -1.30
N GLN A 52 13.04 -10.22 -0.70
CA GLN A 52 13.79 -11.25 -1.44
C GLN A 52 12.91 -12.45 -1.86
N GLN A 53 11.91 -12.84 -1.06
CA GLN A 53 11.01 -13.95 -1.43
C GLN A 53 10.13 -13.63 -2.65
N GLN A 54 9.75 -12.36 -2.89
CA GLN A 54 9.10 -11.95 -4.15
C GLN A 54 10.04 -12.00 -5.38
N MET A 55 11.36 -12.11 -5.18
CA MET A 55 12.35 -12.13 -6.24
C MET A 55 12.92 -13.53 -6.53
N GLN A 56 12.93 -14.44 -5.54
CA GLN A 56 13.35 -15.84 -5.75
C GLN A 56 12.36 -16.65 -6.61
N ASN A 57 11.06 -16.31 -6.61
CA ASN A 57 10.07 -16.92 -7.52
C ASN A 57 10.30 -16.60 -9.02
N PHE A 58 11.33 -15.81 -9.37
CA PHE A 58 11.76 -15.56 -10.75
C PHE A 58 12.97 -16.40 -11.22
N VAL A 59 13.58 -17.22 -10.34
CA VAL A 59 14.85 -17.93 -10.65
C VAL A 59 14.72 -19.46 -10.55
N SER A 60 13.50 -19.98 -10.72
CA SER A 60 13.20 -21.42 -10.74
C SER A 60 12.42 -21.81 -12.00
N GLY A 61 13.15 -22.23 -13.03
CA GLY A 61 12.59 -22.70 -14.31
C GLY A 61 12.49 -21.62 -15.39
N THR A 62 13.16 -21.85 -16.53
CA THR A 62 13.21 -20.95 -17.69
C THR A 62 11.94 -21.00 -18.56
N ARG A 63 10.77 -20.82 -17.95
CA ARG A 63 9.57 -20.43 -18.72
C ARG A 63 9.81 -19.01 -19.25
N LYS A 64 10.06 -18.89 -20.56
CA LYS A 64 10.18 -17.60 -21.26
C LYS A 64 9.04 -16.69 -20.80
N ARG A 65 9.37 -15.47 -20.36
CA ARG A 65 8.38 -14.47 -19.92
C ARG A 65 7.51 -14.11 -21.13
N ARG A 66 6.32 -14.71 -21.19
CA ARG A 66 5.42 -14.64 -22.34
C ARG A 66 5.08 -13.20 -22.69
N ARG A 67 4.99 -12.95 -23.98
CA ARG A 67 4.91 -11.62 -24.59
C ARG A 67 3.54 -11.44 -25.22
N LEU A 68 3.11 -10.20 -25.37
CA LEU A 68 1.85 -9.88 -26.04
C LEU A 68 1.78 -10.46 -27.46
N VAL A 69 2.91 -10.53 -28.18
CA VAL A 69 3.00 -11.16 -29.51
C VAL A 69 2.68 -12.66 -29.51
N ASP A 70 2.90 -13.35 -28.39
CA ASP A 70 2.59 -14.78 -28.22
C ASP A 70 1.06 -15.02 -28.09
N ARG A 71 0.24 -13.95 -28.05
CA ARG A 71 -1.23 -13.97 -28.07
C ARG A 71 -1.84 -13.40 -29.37
N VAL A 72 -1.03 -13.07 -30.39
CA VAL A 72 -1.50 -12.45 -31.64
C VAL A 72 -1.63 -13.49 -32.76
N ILE A 73 -2.84 -13.63 -33.30
CA ILE A 73 -3.12 -14.43 -34.51
C ILE A 73 -2.45 -13.75 -35.72
N MET A 74 -1.78 -14.53 -36.57
CA MET A 74 -1.05 -14.00 -37.74
C MET A 74 -1.96 -13.17 -38.68
N PRO A 75 -1.47 -12.04 -39.26
CA PRO A 75 -2.31 -11.13 -40.04
C PRO A 75 -3.03 -11.77 -41.23
N GLU A 76 -2.41 -12.72 -41.90
CA GLU A 76 -2.96 -13.34 -43.12
C GLU A 76 -4.21 -14.20 -42.81
N ILE A 77 -4.34 -14.69 -41.57
CA ILE A 77 -5.51 -15.48 -41.13
C ILE A 77 -6.78 -14.61 -41.08
N ARG A 78 -6.65 -13.29 -40.87
CA ARG A 78 -7.79 -12.35 -40.82
C ARG A 78 -8.55 -12.27 -42.15
N GLN A 79 -7.86 -12.49 -43.27
CA GLN A 79 -8.47 -12.54 -44.60
C GLN A 79 -9.27 -13.83 -44.84
N LEU A 80 -9.05 -14.87 -44.02
CA LEU A 80 -9.69 -16.18 -44.10
C LEU A 80 -10.82 -16.34 -43.06
N VAL A 81 -10.68 -15.70 -41.90
CA VAL A 81 -11.58 -15.79 -40.74
C VAL A 81 -11.78 -14.38 -40.16
N PRO A 82 -12.85 -13.64 -40.53
CA PRO A 82 -13.05 -12.24 -40.11
C PRO A 82 -13.25 -12.10 -38.59
N GLU A 83 -13.67 -13.16 -37.90
CA GLU A 83 -13.79 -13.20 -36.44
C GLU A 83 -12.42 -12.99 -35.73
N ALA A 84 -11.30 -13.20 -36.43
CA ALA A 84 -9.96 -12.90 -35.90
C ALA A 84 -9.76 -11.39 -35.61
N ASP A 85 -10.44 -10.50 -36.34
CA ASP A 85 -10.40 -9.07 -36.04
C ASP A 85 -11.24 -8.71 -34.80
N ALA A 86 -12.34 -9.42 -34.53
CA ALA A 86 -13.07 -9.28 -33.28
C ALA A 86 -12.19 -9.70 -32.08
N TYR A 87 -11.42 -10.79 -32.20
CA TYR A 87 -10.41 -11.16 -31.20
C TYR A 87 -9.31 -10.09 -31.05
N SER A 88 -8.80 -9.53 -32.15
CA SER A 88 -7.82 -8.44 -32.12
C SER A 88 -8.35 -7.17 -31.42
N CYS A 89 -9.65 -6.88 -31.56
CA CYS A 89 -10.34 -5.81 -30.85
C CYS A 89 -10.48 -6.11 -29.35
N LEU A 90 -10.84 -7.34 -28.96
CA LEU A 90 -10.90 -7.77 -27.56
C LEU A 90 -9.53 -7.67 -26.87
N LEU A 91 -8.45 -8.11 -27.52
CA LEU A 91 -7.08 -7.99 -27.01
C LEU A 91 -6.66 -6.51 -26.83
N THR A 92 -7.17 -5.61 -27.65
CA THR A 92 -6.96 -4.16 -27.54
C THR A 92 -7.81 -3.52 -26.43
N TYR A 93 -8.99 -4.07 -26.16
CA TYR A 93 -9.86 -3.64 -25.05
C TYR A 93 -9.30 -4.11 -23.70
N GLU A 94 -8.82 -5.36 -23.61
CA GLU A 94 -8.10 -5.93 -22.45
C GLU A 94 -6.95 -5.00 -22.02
N GLN A 95 -6.03 -4.67 -22.93
CA GLN A 95 -4.90 -3.78 -22.63
C GLN A 95 -5.32 -2.40 -22.08
N LYS A 96 -6.43 -1.83 -22.60
CA LYS A 96 -6.97 -0.55 -22.12
C LYS A 96 -7.61 -0.69 -20.74
N LEU A 97 -8.30 -1.79 -20.49
CA LEU A 97 -8.92 -2.12 -19.21
C LEU A 97 -7.86 -2.37 -18.14
N ASP A 98 -6.82 -3.15 -18.44
CA ASP A 98 -5.69 -3.42 -17.55
C ASP A 98 -4.92 -2.15 -17.21
N ALA A 99 -4.63 -1.30 -18.21
CA ALA A 99 -3.99 0.00 -17.97
C ALA A 99 -4.84 0.90 -17.05
N LEU A 100 -6.17 0.89 -17.21
CA LEU A 100 -7.11 1.61 -16.36
C LEU A 100 -7.17 1.03 -14.94
N ILE A 101 -7.22 -0.30 -14.79
CA ILE A 101 -7.23 -0.98 -13.48
C ILE A 101 -5.91 -0.75 -12.75
N ALA A 102 -4.76 -0.92 -13.41
CA ALA A 102 -3.44 -0.65 -12.84
C ALA A 102 -3.32 0.80 -12.38
N ARG A 103 -3.73 1.75 -13.22
CA ARG A 103 -3.80 3.18 -12.86
C ARG A 103 -4.73 3.42 -11.67
N LYS A 104 -5.93 2.83 -11.63
CA LYS A 104 -6.87 3.01 -10.52
C LYS A 104 -6.39 2.35 -9.22
N ARG A 105 -5.69 1.21 -9.26
CA ARG A 105 -5.02 0.63 -8.08
C ARG A 105 -3.93 1.58 -7.56
N LEU A 106 -3.16 2.23 -8.42
CA LEU A 106 -2.17 3.24 -8.02
C LEU A 106 -2.82 4.51 -7.44
N GLU A 107 -3.86 5.05 -8.07
CA GLU A 107 -4.61 6.22 -7.56
C GLU A 107 -5.22 5.94 -6.18
N ILE A 108 -5.79 4.74 -5.96
CA ILE A 108 -6.30 4.30 -4.65
C ILE A 108 -5.15 4.13 -3.64
N GLN A 109 -4.03 3.51 -4.04
CA GLN A 109 -2.86 3.33 -3.18
C GLN A 109 -2.22 4.67 -2.79
N GLU A 110 -2.31 5.70 -3.64
CA GLU A 110 -1.88 7.05 -3.30
C GLU A 110 -2.87 7.77 -2.36
N ALA A 111 -4.18 7.69 -2.62
CA ALA A 111 -5.21 8.23 -1.73
C ALA A 111 -5.09 7.65 -0.31
N LEU A 112 -4.83 6.35 -0.17
CA LEU A 112 -4.62 5.68 1.11
C LEU A 112 -3.38 6.16 1.90
N LYS A 113 -2.41 6.84 1.25
CA LYS A 113 -1.27 7.49 1.96
C LYS A 113 -1.69 8.80 2.65
N ARG A 114 -2.79 9.41 2.21
CA ARG A 114 -3.36 10.66 2.76
C ARG A 114 -4.83 10.43 3.13
N PRO A 115 -5.11 9.49 4.07
CA PRO A 115 -6.48 9.09 4.38
C PRO A 115 -7.29 10.28 4.88
N LEU A 116 -8.40 10.57 4.21
CA LEU A 116 -9.32 11.63 4.61
C LEU A 116 -9.91 11.33 5.99
N LYS A 117 -10.05 12.38 6.79
CA LYS A 117 -10.65 12.33 8.11
C LYS A 117 -12.01 12.99 8.08
N ILE A 118 -13.03 12.26 8.54
CA ILE A 118 -14.39 12.76 8.68
C ILE A 118 -14.54 13.32 10.09
N LYS A 119 -14.89 14.61 10.20
CA LYS A 119 -15.31 15.22 11.47
C LYS A 119 -16.72 14.77 11.83
N ARG A 120 -16.95 14.47 13.11
CA ARG A 120 -18.29 14.26 13.69
C ARG A 120 -18.35 14.81 15.11
N LYS A 121 -19.54 15.05 15.63
CA LYS A 121 -19.77 15.43 17.03
C LYS A 121 -19.79 14.17 17.92
N LEU A 122 -18.98 14.16 18.97
CA LEU A 122 -19.07 13.23 20.08
C LEU A 122 -19.75 13.96 21.26
N ARG A 123 -20.91 13.47 21.68
CA ARG A 123 -21.59 13.96 22.88
C ARG A 123 -21.08 13.22 24.11
N ILE A 124 -20.62 13.96 25.09
CA ILE A 124 -20.18 13.49 26.40
C ILE A 124 -21.29 13.78 27.40
N TYR A 125 -21.68 12.78 28.18
CA TYR A 125 -22.65 12.87 29.26
C TYR A 125 -21.92 12.76 30.60
N VAL A 126 -21.99 13.82 31.40
CA VAL A 126 -21.50 13.83 32.78
C VAL A 126 -22.73 13.81 33.69
N SER A 127 -23.04 12.65 34.27
CA SER A 127 -24.19 12.47 35.15
C SER A 127 -23.76 12.01 36.53
N HIS A 128 -24.56 12.35 37.54
CA HIS A 128 -24.35 11.87 38.90
C HIS A 128 -25.65 11.46 39.56
N SER A 129 -25.54 10.58 40.54
CA SER A 129 -26.63 10.08 41.38
C SER A 129 -26.08 9.75 42.76
N PHE A 130 -26.83 10.01 43.81
CA PHE A 130 -26.53 9.53 45.15
C PHE A 130 -27.29 8.25 45.49
N VAL A 131 -26.65 7.42 46.31
CA VAL A 131 -27.30 6.36 47.07
C VAL A 131 -27.33 6.85 48.51
N HIS A 132 -28.53 7.14 49.02
CA HIS A 132 -28.69 7.52 50.42
C HIS A 132 -28.31 6.34 51.32
N GLY A 133 -27.70 6.65 52.46
CA GLY A 133 -27.41 5.64 53.47
C GLY A 133 -28.68 5.11 54.14
N LYS A 134 -28.59 3.91 54.68
CA LYS A 134 -29.57 3.31 55.58
C LYS A 134 -28.89 2.97 56.89
N GLU A 135 -29.47 3.40 58.00
CA GLU A 135 -29.11 2.89 59.32
C GLU A 135 -29.55 1.42 59.43
N PRO A 136 -28.80 0.55 60.13
CA PRO A 136 -29.13 -0.88 60.22
C PRO A 136 -30.40 -1.08 61.05
N GLU A 137 -31.40 -1.71 60.45
CA GLU A 137 -32.74 -1.87 61.06
C GLU A 137 -32.76 -2.96 62.16
N HIS A 138 -31.71 -3.80 62.26
CA HIS A 138 -31.57 -4.90 63.23
C HIS A 138 -30.12 -5.06 63.72
N GLU A 139 -29.93 -5.55 64.95
CA GLU A 139 -28.59 -5.91 65.48
C GLU A 139 -27.99 -7.08 64.70
N GLY A 140 -27.05 -6.78 63.79
CA GLY A 140 -26.37 -7.75 62.93
C GLY A 140 -26.39 -7.41 61.43
N ASP A 141 -27.14 -6.39 61.02
CA ASP A 141 -27.14 -5.88 59.64
C ASP A 141 -26.06 -4.79 59.44
N GLU A 142 -25.44 -4.71 58.25
CA GLU A 142 -24.44 -3.68 57.95
C GLU A 142 -25.10 -2.44 57.35
N GLY A 143 -25.04 -1.32 58.08
CA GLY A 143 -25.60 -0.03 57.64
C GLY A 143 -24.98 0.46 56.33
N VAL A 144 -25.82 0.86 55.37
CA VAL A 144 -25.38 1.36 54.06
C VAL A 144 -24.82 2.77 54.22
N ILE A 145 -23.54 2.96 53.88
CA ILE A 145 -22.86 4.25 53.92
C ILE A 145 -23.37 5.14 52.76
N PRO A 146 -23.75 6.42 52.99
CA PRO A 146 -24.16 7.33 51.92
C PRO A 146 -23.01 7.57 50.94
N MET A 147 -23.30 7.46 49.64
CA MET A 147 -22.29 7.52 48.59
C MET A 147 -22.82 8.17 47.32
N TRP A 148 -21.92 8.78 46.53
CA TRP A 148 -22.22 9.21 45.18
C TRP A 148 -21.62 8.27 44.12
N GLU A 149 -22.26 8.31 42.96
CA GLU A 149 -21.83 7.69 41.73
C GLU A 149 -21.74 8.79 40.66
N LEU A 150 -20.54 9.02 40.12
CA LEU A 150 -20.28 9.89 38.97
C LEU A 150 -20.08 9.03 37.74
N ARG A 151 -20.74 9.37 36.64
CA ARG A 151 -20.61 8.73 35.33
C ARG A 151 -20.13 9.72 34.29
N VAL A 152 -19.15 9.29 33.50
CA VAL A 152 -18.67 9.99 32.30
C VAL A 152 -18.83 9.03 31.13
N GLU A 153 -19.93 9.17 30.41
CA GLU A 153 -20.31 8.32 29.26
C GLU A 153 -20.25 9.14 27.97
N GLY A 154 -20.24 8.50 26.79
CA GLY A 154 -20.31 9.26 25.55
C GLY A 154 -20.81 8.50 24.32
N ARG A 155 -21.38 9.27 23.39
CA ARG A 155 -22.03 8.75 22.18
C ARG A 155 -21.73 9.64 20.98
N LEU A 156 -21.20 9.03 19.92
CA LEU A 156 -21.08 9.67 18.61
C LEU A 156 -22.47 10.06 18.09
N LEU A 157 -22.64 11.29 17.63
CA LEU A 157 -23.86 11.76 17.00
C LEU A 157 -23.82 11.45 15.50
N ASP A 158 -24.85 10.73 15.03
CA ASP A 158 -25.12 10.53 13.61
C ASP A 158 -25.92 11.72 13.06
N GLU A 159 -25.26 12.87 12.92
CA GLU A 159 -25.73 13.87 11.96
C GLU A 159 -25.55 13.29 10.54
N PRO A 160 -26.62 13.18 9.73
CA PRO A 160 -26.46 12.85 8.32
C PRO A 160 -25.63 13.97 7.67
N PRO A 161 -24.69 13.67 6.77
CA PRO A 161 -23.83 14.69 6.17
C PRO A 161 -24.69 15.70 5.43
N SER A 162 -24.66 16.95 5.89
CA SER A 162 -25.28 18.08 5.20
C SER A 162 -24.56 18.29 3.88
N VAL A 163 -25.12 17.71 2.81
CA VAL A 163 -24.66 17.91 1.45
C VAL A 163 -24.65 19.43 1.19
N PRO A 164 -23.49 20.04 0.86
CA PRO A 164 -23.45 21.47 0.60
C PRO A 164 -24.33 21.76 -0.62
N GLN A 165 -25.43 22.48 -0.41
CA GLN A 165 -26.34 22.88 -1.47
C GLN A 165 -25.60 23.83 -2.41
N ASN A 166 -25.14 23.31 -3.55
CA ASN A 166 -24.59 24.10 -4.62
C ASN A 166 -25.76 24.77 -5.38
N PRO A 167 -25.90 26.12 -5.37
CA PRO A 167 -27.11 26.79 -5.84
C PRO A 167 -27.15 26.93 -7.37
N ALA A 168 -27.11 25.81 -8.10
CA ALA A 168 -26.95 25.78 -9.55
C ALA A 168 -27.54 24.53 -10.25
N SER A 169 -28.82 24.20 -10.00
CA SER A 169 -29.53 23.14 -10.76
C SER A 169 -31.05 23.32 -10.87
N SER A 170 -31.55 24.56 -10.84
CA SER A 170 -32.97 24.87 -11.06
C SER A 170 -33.36 24.86 -12.55
N PHE A 171 -33.27 23.69 -13.19
CA PHE A 171 -33.81 23.45 -14.55
C PHE A 171 -34.60 22.14 -14.61
N ASN A 172 -35.85 22.21 -14.17
CA ASN A 172 -36.87 21.25 -14.60
C ASN A 172 -37.28 21.58 -16.03
N THR A 173 -37.05 20.66 -16.97
CA THR A 173 -37.71 20.67 -18.29
C THR A 173 -38.32 19.30 -18.54
N SER A 174 -39.53 19.10 -18.02
CA SER A 174 -40.39 17.99 -18.43
C SER A 174 -40.79 18.20 -19.90
N VAL A 175 -40.47 17.24 -20.78
CA VAL A 175 -40.99 17.23 -22.15
C VAL A 175 -41.89 16.01 -22.32
N SER A 176 -43.18 16.27 -22.51
CA SER A 176 -44.22 15.27 -22.73
C SER A 176 -44.31 14.85 -24.21
N SER A 177 -44.92 13.69 -24.43
CA SER A 177 -45.10 13.08 -25.75
C SER A 177 -45.92 13.93 -26.73
N ILE A 178 -45.47 14.00 -28.00
CA ILE A 178 -46.26 14.44 -29.17
C ILE A 178 -46.00 13.43 -30.32
N PRO A 179 -47.00 13.06 -31.15
CA PRO A 179 -46.96 11.84 -31.97
C PRO A 179 -46.48 12.03 -33.42
N ALA A 180 -46.43 10.93 -34.18
CA ALA A 180 -45.90 10.88 -35.55
C ALA A 180 -46.95 11.09 -36.66
N LEU A 181 -46.53 11.78 -37.74
CA LEU A 181 -47.11 11.92 -39.08
C LEU A 181 -45.98 12.48 -39.99
N GLY A 182 -45.80 12.14 -41.27
CA GLY A 182 -46.40 11.10 -42.11
C GLY A 182 -46.26 11.44 -43.62
N ARG A 183 -45.82 10.49 -44.47
CA ARG A 183 -45.50 10.65 -45.94
C ARG A 183 -44.31 11.60 -46.24
N SER A 184 -43.61 11.56 -47.39
CA SER A 184 -43.50 10.65 -48.57
C SER A 184 -42.21 11.02 -49.35
N GLY A 185 -41.59 10.20 -50.22
CA GLY A 185 -41.86 8.83 -50.70
C GLY A 185 -40.91 8.44 -51.86
N GLY A 186 -41.04 7.21 -52.39
CA GLY A 186 -40.23 6.62 -53.48
C GLY A 186 -39.27 5.52 -52.95
N SER A 187 -39.33 4.24 -53.33
CA SER A 187 -39.27 3.56 -54.66
C SER A 187 -37.86 3.64 -55.28
N PHE A 188 -37.17 2.57 -55.66
CA PHE A 188 -37.55 1.18 -56.03
C PHE A 188 -36.76 0.12 -55.20
N SER A 189 -37.32 -1.01 -54.76
CA SER A 189 -37.39 -2.34 -55.43
C SER A 189 -36.04 -2.92 -55.93
N SER A 190 -35.73 -4.22 -55.83
CA SER A 190 -36.61 -5.41 -55.72
C SER A 190 -35.88 -6.69 -55.27
N SER A 191 -36.59 -7.59 -54.56
CA SER A 191 -36.47 -9.08 -54.55
C SER A 191 -35.12 -9.77 -54.22
N ALA A 192 -35.04 -10.96 -53.59
CA ALA A 192 -36.07 -11.98 -53.32
C ALA A 192 -35.85 -12.73 -51.97
N SER A 193 -36.71 -13.72 -51.72
CA SER A 193 -36.76 -14.70 -50.62
C SER A 193 -35.51 -15.62 -50.54
N SER A 194 -35.26 -16.42 -49.48
CA SER A 194 -36.22 -17.15 -48.62
C SER A 194 -35.74 -17.46 -47.19
N SER A 195 -36.73 -17.73 -46.34
CA SER A 195 -36.72 -18.16 -44.93
C SER A 195 -35.74 -19.25 -44.47
N THR A 196 -35.28 -19.14 -43.23
CA THR A 196 -35.27 -20.25 -42.23
C THR A 196 -35.41 -19.67 -40.81
N THR A 197 -36.09 -20.39 -39.91
CA THR A 197 -36.59 -19.89 -38.61
C THR A 197 -35.56 -20.00 -37.47
N ILE A 198 -35.49 -18.96 -36.62
CA ILE A 198 -34.90 -19.03 -35.27
C ILE A 198 -35.89 -18.36 -34.28
N PRO A 199 -36.22 -18.97 -33.12
CA PRO A 199 -37.19 -18.42 -32.17
C PRO A 199 -36.61 -17.28 -31.29
N PRO A 200 -37.46 -16.39 -30.73
CA PRO A 200 -37.04 -15.30 -29.88
C PRO A 200 -36.64 -15.77 -28.45
N PRO A 201 -35.77 -15.02 -27.74
CA PRO A 201 -35.37 -15.35 -26.37
C PRO A 201 -36.52 -15.16 -25.37
N LEU A 202 -36.52 -15.98 -24.32
CA LEU A 202 -37.56 -16.01 -23.30
C LEU A 202 -37.60 -14.75 -22.44
N THR A 203 -38.81 -14.40 -22.01
CA THR A 203 -39.15 -13.28 -21.12
C THR A 203 -38.28 -13.20 -19.87
N ALA A 204 -37.67 -12.04 -19.63
CA ALA A 204 -37.04 -11.73 -18.35
C ALA A 204 -38.10 -11.72 -17.23
N VAL A 205 -37.98 -12.66 -16.29
CA VAL A 205 -38.87 -12.72 -15.12
C VAL A 205 -38.63 -11.50 -14.23
N GLN A 206 -39.66 -10.66 -14.10
CA GLN A 206 -39.71 -9.62 -13.07
C GLN A 206 -39.72 -10.28 -11.69
N ARG A 207 -38.53 -10.42 -11.07
CA ARG A 207 -38.43 -10.68 -9.63
C ARG A 207 -38.46 -9.33 -8.94
N GLY A 208 -39.52 -9.09 -8.17
CA GLY A 208 -39.83 -7.77 -7.62
C GLY A 208 -38.68 -7.16 -6.82
N ALA A 209 -38.43 -5.87 -7.03
CA ALA A 209 -37.52 -5.10 -6.19
C ALA A 209 -38.14 -4.93 -4.81
N SER A 210 -37.84 -5.85 -3.89
CA SER A 210 -38.00 -5.58 -2.46
C SER A 210 -37.18 -4.34 -2.11
N THR A 211 -37.74 -3.47 -1.27
CA THR A 211 -37.07 -2.24 -0.82
C THR A 211 -35.91 -2.61 0.09
N GLY A 212 -34.75 -2.91 -0.51
CA GLY A 212 -33.54 -3.26 0.19
C GLY A 212 -33.05 -2.08 1.02
N THR A 213 -33.26 -2.15 2.32
CA THR A 213 -32.84 -1.14 3.30
C THR A 213 -31.32 -0.95 3.27
N THR A 214 -30.83 0.02 2.50
CA THR A 214 -29.42 0.42 2.40
C THR A 214 -28.96 1.20 3.65
N SER A 215 -29.23 0.65 4.83
CA SER A 215 -28.94 1.23 6.15
C SER A 215 -28.27 0.20 7.07
N SER A 216 -27.36 -0.61 6.51
CA SER A 216 -26.61 -1.64 7.23
C SER A 216 -25.15 -1.79 6.76
N LEU A 217 -24.55 -0.71 6.23
CA LEU A 217 -23.09 -0.58 6.31
C LEU A 217 -22.74 -0.56 7.80
N ILE A 218 -22.03 -1.60 8.26
CA ILE A 218 -21.72 -1.81 9.68
C ILE A 218 -20.82 -0.67 10.15
N GLN A 219 -21.42 0.35 10.76
CA GLN A 219 -20.70 1.27 11.60
C GLN A 219 -20.10 0.46 12.75
N HIS A 220 -18.80 0.19 12.71
CA HIS A 220 -18.04 -0.15 13.90
C HIS A 220 -18.10 1.06 14.84
N LYS A 221 -19.14 1.08 15.69
CA LYS A 221 -19.44 2.16 16.63
C LYS A 221 -18.30 2.24 17.64
N ARG A 222 -17.30 3.08 17.32
CA ARG A 222 -16.11 3.32 18.13
C ARG A 222 -16.53 3.70 19.55
N LYS A 223 -15.97 3.00 20.52
CA LYS A 223 -16.28 3.15 21.94
C LYS A 223 -15.86 4.52 22.45
N PHE A 224 -16.53 5.05 23.46
CA PHE A 224 -16.19 6.35 24.06
C PHE A 224 -14.70 6.46 24.44
N SER A 225 -14.15 5.46 25.14
CA SER A 225 -12.74 5.46 25.57
C SER A 225 -11.74 5.46 24.39
N SER A 226 -12.16 4.99 23.21
CA SER A 226 -11.33 4.96 21.99
C SER A 226 -10.98 6.34 21.43
N PHE A 227 -11.66 7.40 21.91
CA PHE A 227 -11.38 8.79 21.55
C PHE A 227 -10.36 9.48 22.48
N PHE A 228 -9.98 8.88 23.61
CA PHE A 228 -9.11 9.52 24.62
C PHE A 228 -7.89 8.67 24.99
N LYS A 229 -6.73 9.31 25.15
CA LYS A 229 -5.50 8.71 25.67
C LYS A 229 -5.55 8.55 27.18
N SER A 230 -6.17 9.52 27.86
CA SER A 230 -6.38 9.48 29.30
C SER A 230 -7.57 10.32 29.72
N LEU A 231 -8.11 9.95 30.88
CA LEU A 231 -9.14 10.64 31.63
C LEU A 231 -8.62 10.82 33.06
N VAL A 232 -8.72 12.02 33.60
CA VAL A 232 -8.38 12.32 35.01
C VAL A 232 -9.56 13.04 35.63
N ILE A 233 -9.98 12.61 36.82
CA ILE A 233 -11.00 13.29 37.63
C ILE A 233 -10.33 13.77 38.90
N GLU A 234 -10.23 15.10 39.05
CA GLU A 234 -9.79 15.76 40.27
C GLU A 234 -11.02 16.14 41.11
N LEU A 235 -11.10 15.63 42.33
CA LEU A 235 -12.11 15.93 43.35
C LEU A 235 -11.58 16.99 44.33
N ASP A 236 -12.45 17.51 45.19
CA ASP A 236 -12.02 18.45 46.22
C ASP A 236 -11.06 17.79 47.24
N LYS A 237 -9.82 18.29 47.25
CA LYS A 237 -8.71 17.86 48.12
C LYS A 237 -9.02 18.01 49.61
N ASN A 238 -9.90 18.94 49.98
CA ASN A 238 -10.30 19.14 51.37
C ASN A 238 -11.27 18.06 51.87
N ILE A 239 -11.96 17.37 50.96
CA ILE A 239 -12.93 16.30 51.28
C ILE A 239 -12.26 14.92 51.23
N TYR A 240 -11.41 14.67 50.22
CA TYR A 240 -10.82 13.33 49.98
C TYR A 240 -9.32 13.22 50.29
N GLY A 241 -8.67 14.30 50.72
CA GLY A 241 -7.25 14.31 51.07
C GLY A 241 -6.31 14.16 49.86
N PRO A 242 -4.99 14.16 50.09
CA PRO A 242 -4.00 14.14 49.01
C PRO A 242 -4.06 12.87 48.15
N ASP A 243 -4.41 11.71 48.73
CA ASP A 243 -4.25 10.42 48.03
C ASP A 243 -5.52 9.92 47.32
N ASN A 244 -6.72 10.30 47.79
CA ASN A 244 -7.98 9.76 47.25
C ASN A 244 -8.79 10.74 46.39
N HIS A 245 -8.37 12.01 46.29
CA HIS A 245 -9.04 13.03 45.49
C HIS A 245 -8.83 12.87 43.98
N LEU A 246 -7.86 12.07 43.53
CA LEU A 246 -7.54 11.89 42.12
C LEU A 246 -7.99 10.51 41.62
N VAL A 247 -8.58 10.45 40.44
CA VAL A 247 -8.89 9.19 39.74
C VAL A 247 -8.37 9.30 38.31
N GLU A 248 -7.35 8.50 37.99
CA GLU A 248 -6.69 8.50 36.68
C GLU A 248 -7.00 7.22 35.89
N TRP A 249 -7.22 7.38 34.59
CA TRP A 249 -7.26 6.29 33.62
C TRP A 249 -6.36 6.66 32.43
N HIS A 250 -5.44 5.77 32.07
CA HIS A 250 -4.60 5.89 30.89
C HIS A 250 -4.80 4.67 29.99
N ARG A 251 -4.97 4.89 28.69
CA ARG A 251 -5.08 3.79 27.72
C ARG A 251 -3.73 3.11 27.55
N THR A 252 -3.73 1.78 27.66
CA THR A 252 -2.58 0.93 27.30
C THR A 252 -2.97 -0.01 26.14
N PRO A 253 -2.02 -0.71 25.50
CA PRO A 253 -2.37 -1.74 24.51
C PRO A 253 -3.21 -2.91 25.06
N GLN A 254 -3.38 -3.00 26.38
CA GLN A 254 -4.14 -4.06 27.07
C GLN A 254 -5.47 -3.58 27.67
N THR A 255 -5.73 -2.26 27.76
CA THR A 255 -7.04 -1.77 28.24
C THR A 255 -8.13 -2.01 27.20
N GLY A 256 -9.16 -2.78 27.55
CA GLY A 256 -10.37 -2.93 26.75
C GLY A 256 -11.15 -1.61 26.62
N GLU A 257 -11.85 -1.43 25.50
CA GLU A 257 -12.58 -0.19 25.22
C GLU A 257 -14.00 -0.16 25.83
N THR A 258 -14.37 0.94 26.48
CA THR A 258 -15.67 1.13 27.16
C THR A 258 -16.44 2.32 26.58
N ASP A 259 -17.76 2.31 26.73
CA ASP A 259 -18.63 3.45 26.37
C ASP A 259 -18.79 4.49 27.50
N GLY A 260 -18.13 4.26 28.64
CA GLY A 260 -18.13 5.18 29.78
C GLY A 260 -17.23 4.74 30.93
N PHE A 261 -17.14 5.61 31.93
CA PHE A 261 -16.41 5.44 33.17
C PHE A 261 -17.32 5.78 34.36
N GLN A 262 -17.15 5.05 35.46
CA GLN A 262 -18.00 5.13 36.65
C GLN A 262 -17.08 5.24 37.88
N VAL A 263 -17.27 6.29 38.69
CA VAL A 263 -16.51 6.54 39.93
C VAL A 263 -17.46 6.56 41.11
N LYS A 264 -17.08 5.85 42.18
CA LYS A 264 -17.84 5.75 43.43
C LYS A 264 -16.99 6.16 44.63
N ARG A 265 -17.56 6.97 45.51
CA ARG A 265 -16.97 7.40 46.79
C ARG A 265 -18.08 7.61 47.84
N PRO A 266 -17.80 7.35 49.13
CA PRO A 266 -18.69 7.77 50.21
C PRO A 266 -18.73 9.31 50.29
N GLY A 267 -19.86 9.85 50.77
CA GLY A 267 -20.06 11.27 50.97
C GLY A 267 -21.53 11.68 50.98
N ASN A 268 -21.85 12.71 51.77
CA ASN A 268 -23.18 13.30 51.99
C ASN A 268 -23.14 14.83 51.83
N MET A 269 -22.23 15.35 51.00
CA MET A 269 -21.96 16.77 50.78
C MET A 269 -21.76 17.05 49.28
N ASP A 270 -21.93 18.31 48.88
CA ASP A 270 -21.59 18.77 47.53
C ASP A 270 -20.09 18.61 47.25
N VAL A 271 -19.74 17.90 46.17
CA VAL A 271 -18.36 17.69 45.73
C VAL A 271 -18.13 18.38 44.40
N LYS A 272 -17.22 19.36 44.38
CA LYS A 272 -16.69 19.93 43.13
C LYS A 272 -15.74 18.92 42.50
N CYS A 273 -15.86 18.72 41.19
CA CYS A 273 -14.90 17.92 40.43
C CYS A 273 -14.53 18.56 39.09
N THR A 274 -13.28 18.34 38.67
CA THR A 274 -12.76 18.74 37.38
C THR A 274 -12.36 17.50 36.61
N ILE A 275 -12.94 17.32 35.43
CA ILE A 275 -12.76 16.16 34.56
C ILE A 275 -11.88 16.62 33.39
N LEU A 276 -10.68 16.05 33.28
CA LEU A 276 -9.70 16.33 32.23
C LEU A 276 -9.66 15.16 31.24
N LEU A 277 -9.91 15.44 29.97
CA LEU A 277 -10.03 14.45 28.91
C LEU A 277 -9.00 14.73 27.79
N LEU A 278 -7.98 13.88 27.67
CA LEU A 278 -6.91 14.06 26.68
C LEU A 278 -7.22 13.27 25.40
N LEU A 279 -7.51 13.96 24.29
CA LEU A 279 -7.93 13.33 23.03
C LEU A 279 -6.81 12.51 22.36
N ASP A 280 -7.20 11.38 21.77
CA ASP A 280 -6.34 10.51 20.97
C ASP A 280 -6.36 10.90 19.48
N HIS A 281 -5.73 12.03 19.15
CA HIS A 281 -5.54 12.43 17.76
C HIS A 281 -4.60 11.44 17.02
N GLN A 282 -5.13 10.84 15.94
CA GLN A 282 -4.44 9.88 15.09
C GLN A 282 -4.58 10.29 13.61
N PRO A 283 -3.56 10.88 12.97
CA PRO A 283 -2.19 11.09 13.46
C PRO A 283 -2.07 12.15 14.58
N MET A 284 -0.96 12.10 15.31
CA MET A 284 -0.69 12.99 16.45
C MET A 284 -0.66 14.47 16.05
N LYS A 285 -1.54 15.25 16.67
CA LYS A 285 -1.53 16.72 16.62
C LYS A 285 -0.71 17.31 17.77
N PHE A 286 -0.22 18.52 17.56
CA PHE A 286 0.58 19.31 18.48
C PHE A 286 -0.02 20.71 18.61
N LYS A 287 0.04 21.29 19.81
CA LYS A 287 -0.25 22.71 20.05
C LYS A 287 0.97 23.53 19.68
N LEU A 288 0.79 24.58 18.88
CA LEU A 288 1.88 25.45 18.46
C LEU A 288 2.14 26.53 19.52
N HIS A 289 3.40 26.92 19.70
CA HIS A 289 3.75 28.09 20.51
C HIS A 289 2.97 29.34 20.02
N PRO A 290 2.36 30.17 20.90
CA PRO A 290 1.39 31.19 20.48
C PRO A 290 1.85 32.17 19.40
N ARG A 291 3.15 32.51 19.34
CA ARG A 291 3.70 33.35 18.25
C ARG A 291 3.62 32.64 16.89
N LEU A 292 4.03 31.38 16.82
CA LEU A 292 3.96 30.56 15.60
C LEU A 292 2.50 30.26 15.22
N ALA A 293 1.64 30.00 16.21
CA ALA A 293 0.21 29.80 16.01
C ALA A 293 -0.46 31.00 15.33
N LYS A 294 -0.15 32.22 15.81
CA LYS A 294 -0.63 33.48 15.23
C LYS A 294 -0.05 33.74 13.84
N LEU A 295 1.22 33.37 13.60
CA LEU A 295 1.88 33.56 12.30
C LEU A 295 1.32 32.66 11.21
N LEU A 296 1.07 31.38 11.52
CA LEU A 296 0.54 30.40 10.55
C LEU A 296 -0.99 30.35 10.50
N GLY A 297 -1.69 31.02 11.42
CA GLY A 297 -3.15 30.94 11.57
C GLY A 297 -3.67 29.61 12.11
N ILE A 298 -2.81 28.79 12.73
CA ILE A 298 -3.07 27.39 13.10
C ILE A 298 -2.70 27.18 14.58
N PRO A 299 -3.66 26.94 15.50
CA PRO A 299 -3.35 26.75 16.92
C PRO A 299 -2.93 25.31 17.28
N VAL A 300 -3.52 24.30 16.64
CA VAL A 300 -3.27 22.87 16.87
C VAL A 300 -3.36 22.12 15.54
N GLU A 301 -2.32 21.37 15.15
CA GLU A 301 -2.38 20.48 13.97
C GLU A 301 -1.30 19.39 13.97
N THR A 302 -1.32 18.53 12.95
CA THR A 302 -0.30 17.53 12.66
C THR A 302 1.03 18.17 12.25
N ARG A 303 2.16 17.55 12.62
CA ARG A 303 3.51 18.04 12.27
C ARG A 303 3.69 18.27 10.76
N MET A 304 3.13 17.39 9.93
CA MET A 304 3.20 17.50 8.47
C MET A 304 2.52 18.78 7.98
N ARG A 305 1.29 19.05 8.44
CA ARG A 305 0.53 20.25 8.04
C ARG A 305 1.16 21.55 8.55
N ILE A 306 1.80 21.52 9.71
CA ILE A 306 2.53 22.68 10.27
C ILE A 306 3.76 23.01 9.41
N ILE A 307 4.53 22.00 8.99
CA ILE A 307 5.66 22.19 8.06
C ILE A 307 5.17 22.69 6.69
N GLU A 308 4.06 22.14 6.18
CA GLU A 308 3.45 22.58 4.93
C GLU A 308 2.97 24.04 4.99
N ALA A 309 2.32 24.46 6.09
CA ALA A 309 1.88 25.84 6.30
C ALA A 309 3.07 26.81 6.44
N LEU A 310 4.13 26.42 7.15
CA LEU A 310 5.37 27.20 7.26
C LEU A 310 6.07 27.33 5.89
N TRP A 311 6.08 26.27 5.08
CA TRP A 311 6.61 26.31 3.72
C TRP A 311 5.79 27.19 2.78
N GLN A 312 4.46 27.17 2.91
CA GLN A 312 3.57 28.07 2.19
C GLN A 312 3.80 29.53 2.58
N TYR A 313 4.04 29.82 3.87
CA TYR A 313 4.43 31.15 4.36
C TYR A 313 5.74 31.63 3.72
N ILE A 314 6.81 30.81 3.82
CA ILE A 314 8.13 31.08 3.24
C ILE A 314 8.03 31.38 1.74
N LYS A 315 7.24 30.60 0.98
CA LYS A 315 6.99 30.83 -0.44
C LYS A 315 6.23 32.13 -0.72
N THR A 316 5.15 32.38 0.02
CA THR A 316 4.30 33.57 -0.18
C THR A 316 5.09 34.86 0.11
N HIS A 317 5.94 34.84 1.13
CA HIS A 317 6.79 35.97 1.52
C HIS A 317 8.16 36.00 0.80
N LYS A 318 8.44 35.04 -0.11
CA LYS A 318 9.70 34.90 -0.87
C LYS A 318 10.97 34.87 0.02
N LEU A 319 10.89 34.15 1.13
CA LEU A 319 11.92 34.09 2.18
C LEU A 319 13.03 33.05 1.94
N GLN A 320 12.98 32.32 0.82
CA GLN A 320 14.05 31.44 0.38
C GLN A 320 15.18 32.27 -0.25
N ASP A 321 16.45 31.98 0.05
CA ASP A 321 17.56 32.77 -0.49
C ASP A 321 17.69 32.56 -2.02
N ALA A 322 18.03 33.64 -2.72
CA ALA A 322 18.13 33.67 -4.18
C ALA A 322 19.40 33.00 -4.70
N THR A 323 20.42 32.83 -3.83
CA THR A 323 21.71 32.21 -4.16
C THR A 323 21.86 30.80 -3.60
N ASP A 324 21.37 30.54 -2.39
CA ASP A 324 21.34 29.20 -1.78
C ASP A 324 19.91 28.78 -1.43
N HIS A 325 19.32 27.94 -2.27
CA HIS A 325 17.94 27.50 -2.11
C HIS A 325 17.69 26.54 -0.92
N ASP A 326 18.71 26.05 -0.18
CA ASP A 326 18.49 25.38 1.12
C ASP A 326 18.33 26.39 2.27
N VAL A 327 18.75 27.65 2.07
CA VAL A 327 18.70 28.70 3.11
C VAL A 327 17.38 29.46 3.06
N ILE A 328 16.80 29.65 4.25
CA ILE A 328 15.66 30.51 4.53
C ILE A 328 16.18 31.74 5.28
N ASN A 329 15.93 32.91 4.69
CA ASN A 329 16.11 34.21 5.32
C ASN A 329 14.86 34.50 6.15
N CYS A 330 14.97 34.45 7.48
CA CYS A 330 13.84 34.76 8.34
C CYS A 330 13.45 36.23 8.17
N ASP A 331 12.16 36.51 8.09
CA ASP A 331 11.66 37.87 8.28
C ASP A 331 11.51 38.16 9.79
N HIS A 332 11.21 39.41 10.13
CA HIS A 332 11.04 39.86 11.51
C HIS A 332 10.04 39.00 12.33
N TYR A 333 9.05 38.36 11.69
CA TYR A 333 8.11 37.47 12.37
C TYR A 333 8.69 36.07 12.62
N LEU A 334 9.39 35.48 11.65
CA LEU A 334 10.12 34.22 11.84
C LEU A 334 11.30 34.39 12.81
N GLU A 335 12.00 35.53 12.80
CA GLU A 335 13.04 35.87 13.77
C GLU A 335 12.51 35.86 15.20
N GLN A 336 11.34 36.47 15.47
CA GLN A 336 10.68 36.45 16.78
C GLN A 336 10.15 35.07 17.22
N VAL A 337 10.16 34.07 16.33
CA VAL A 337 9.63 32.72 16.57
C VAL A 337 10.74 31.68 16.70
N PHE A 338 11.74 31.74 15.82
CA PHE A 338 12.86 30.79 15.76
C PHE A 338 14.18 31.35 16.35
N ASN A 339 14.18 32.62 16.78
CA ASN A 339 15.34 33.34 17.35
C ASN A 339 16.58 33.29 16.45
N CYS A 340 16.40 33.40 15.13
CA CYS A 340 17.48 33.38 14.14
C CYS A 340 17.13 34.17 12.87
N THR A 341 18.14 34.87 12.32
CA THR A 341 18.04 35.65 11.08
C THR A 341 18.08 34.78 9.80
N LYS A 342 18.78 33.65 9.85
CA LYS A 342 18.81 32.62 8.80
C LYS A 342 18.75 31.21 9.40
N MET A 343 18.16 30.26 8.66
CA MET A 343 18.19 28.83 8.95
C MET A 343 18.11 28.00 7.67
N ARG A 344 18.66 26.79 7.64
CA ARG A 344 18.49 25.86 6.50
C ARG A 344 17.19 25.05 6.60
N PHE A 345 16.65 24.61 5.46
CA PHE A 345 15.42 23.80 5.42
C PHE A 345 15.56 22.50 6.22
N MET A 346 16.75 21.88 6.22
CA MET A 346 17.05 20.70 7.05
C MET A 346 17.01 20.95 8.57
N GLU A 347 17.15 22.20 9.03
CA GLU A 347 17.14 22.56 10.45
C GLU A 347 15.71 22.84 10.97
N VAL A 348 14.78 23.18 10.06
CA VAL A 348 13.38 23.52 10.39
C VAL A 348 12.70 22.45 11.25
N PRO A 349 12.78 21.13 10.99
CA PRO A 349 12.11 20.13 11.82
C PRO A 349 12.63 20.07 13.27
N GLN A 350 13.92 20.33 13.48
CA GLN A 350 14.54 20.32 14.81
C GLN A 350 14.21 21.60 15.59
N ARG A 351 14.28 22.77 14.96
CA ARG A 351 13.88 24.04 15.57
C ARG A 351 12.38 24.04 15.89
N LEU A 352 11.55 23.57 14.96
CA LEU A 352 10.09 23.43 15.14
C LEU A 352 9.74 22.51 16.32
N GLN A 353 10.49 21.44 16.57
CA GLN A 353 10.25 20.53 17.70
C GLN A 353 10.27 21.24 19.07
N GLN A 354 10.98 22.36 19.23
CA GLN A 354 10.98 23.15 20.47
C GLN A 354 9.72 24.03 20.61
N LEU A 355 9.01 24.30 19.50
CA LEU A 355 7.80 25.12 19.42
C LEU A 355 6.50 24.29 19.37
N LEU A 356 6.60 22.95 19.44
CA LEU A 356 5.48 22.02 19.43
C LEU A 356 5.27 21.41 20.82
N GLN A 357 4.12 21.72 21.42
CA GLN A 357 3.66 21.18 22.70
C GLN A 357 2.58 20.12 22.48
N GLN A 358 2.23 19.36 23.53
CA GLN A 358 1.04 18.50 23.47
C GLN A 358 -0.23 19.38 23.43
N PRO A 359 -1.32 18.94 22.77
CA PRO A 359 -2.62 19.59 22.88
C PRO A 359 -3.10 19.63 24.33
N ASP A 360 -3.78 20.71 24.70
CA ASP A 360 -4.39 20.83 26.04
C ASP A 360 -5.49 19.76 26.22
N PRO A 361 -5.67 19.20 27.43
CA PRO A 361 -6.83 18.36 27.72
C PRO A 361 -8.12 19.20 27.66
N LEU A 362 -9.22 18.58 27.25
CA LEU A 362 -10.55 19.14 27.44
C LEU A 362 -10.87 19.14 28.94
N VAL A 363 -11.13 20.31 29.50
CA VAL A 363 -11.46 20.49 30.92
C VAL A 363 -12.96 20.73 31.07
N ILE A 364 -13.62 19.89 31.88
CA ILE A 364 -15.03 20.01 32.24
C ILE A 364 -15.12 20.19 33.76
N HIS A 365 -15.65 21.31 34.22
CA HIS A 365 -15.97 21.52 35.63
C HIS A 365 -17.40 21.07 35.91
N HIS A 366 -17.58 20.24 36.94
CA HIS A 366 -18.87 19.71 37.35
C HIS A 366 -19.02 19.80 38.88
N VAL A 367 -20.26 19.83 39.35
CA VAL A 367 -20.57 19.79 40.79
C VAL A 367 -21.55 18.65 41.03
N ILE A 368 -21.11 17.68 41.82
CA ILE A 368 -21.93 16.61 42.36
C ILE A 368 -22.73 17.22 43.51
N LYS A 369 -24.03 17.40 43.34
CA LYS A 369 -24.92 18.07 44.31
C LYS A 369 -25.67 17.05 45.16
N TRP A 370 -25.57 17.19 46.48
CA TRP A 370 -26.35 16.40 47.43
C TRP A 370 -27.73 17.02 47.61
N ASP A 371 -28.76 16.40 47.00
CA ASP A 371 -30.14 16.66 47.37
C ASP A 371 -30.57 15.74 48.53
N GLY A 372 -30.80 16.34 49.70
CA GLY A 372 -31.30 15.65 50.89
C GLY A 372 -32.79 15.26 50.80
N SER A 373 -33.28 14.86 49.61
CA SER A 373 -34.68 14.54 49.35
C SER A 373 -34.80 13.27 48.50
N SER A 374 -35.49 12.27 49.03
CA SER A 374 -35.57 10.90 48.49
C SER A 374 -36.48 10.73 47.26
N VAL A 375 -36.80 11.81 46.54
CA VAL A 375 -37.86 11.84 45.50
C VAL A 375 -37.39 12.52 44.19
N SER A 376 -36.08 12.55 43.95
CA SER A 376 -35.48 13.11 42.73
C SER A 376 -35.01 12.03 41.74
N ASP A 377 -35.86 11.63 40.80
CA ASP A 377 -35.42 10.88 39.59
C ASP A 377 -34.56 11.73 38.61
N ASN A 378 -34.26 12.98 39.00
CA ASN A 378 -33.47 13.95 38.26
C ASN A 378 -31.98 13.56 38.21
N LYS A 379 -31.65 12.63 37.29
CA LYS A 379 -30.27 12.34 36.87
C LYS A 379 -29.63 13.59 36.30
N ASN A 380 -28.99 14.39 37.16
CA ASN A 380 -28.34 15.66 36.85
C ASN A 380 -27.20 15.45 35.83
N THR A 381 -27.57 15.52 34.55
CA THR A 381 -26.75 15.10 33.41
C THR A 381 -26.37 16.31 32.55
N ALA A 382 -25.14 16.78 32.67
CA ALA A 382 -24.58 17.77 31.77
C ALA A 382 -24.16 17.11 30.44
N CYS A 383 -24.42 17.78 29.32
CA CYS A 383 -24.08 17.31 27.98
C CYS A 383 -23.07 18.26 27.33
N TYR A 384 -21.96 17.72 26.80
CA TYR A 384 -20.91 18.48 26.13
C TYR A 384 -20.64 17.88 24.75
N ASP A 385 -20.77 18.67 23.69
CA ASP A 385 -20.48 18.24 22.31
C ASP A 385 -19.08 18.69 21.89
N ILE A 386 -18.26 17.76 21.39
CA ILE A 386 -16.92 18.04 20.85
C ILE A 386 -16.75 17.47 19.44
N GLU A 387 -15.96 18.13 18.59
CA GLU A 387 -15.57 17.55 17.30
C GLU A 387 -14.48 16.49 17.47
N VAL A 388 -14.72 15.31 16.87
CA VAL A 388 -13.74 14.21 16.78
C VAL A 388 -13.51 13.83 15.32
N GLU A 389 -12.27 13.45 15.01
CA GLU A 389 -11.85 13.04 13.67
C GLU A 389 -11.82 11.51 13.56
N LEU A 390 -12.55 10.97 12.58
CA LEU A 390 -12.65 9.55 12.26
C LEU A 390 -11.97 9.24 10.93
N ASP A 391 -11.45 8.02 10.78
CA ASP A 391 -11.10 7.50 9.45
C ASP A 391 -12.36 7.30 8.61
N ASP A 392 -12.30 7.69 7.34
CA ASP A 392 -13.34 7.42 6.34
C ASP A 392 -13.59 5.91 6.19
N PRO A 393 -14.83 5.38 6.31
CA PRO A 393 -15.13 3.96 6.08
C PRO A 393 -14.72 3.48 4.67
N VAL A 394 -14.68 4.36 3.66
CA VAL A 394 -14.20 4.03 2.31
C VAL A 394 -12.73 3.57 2.33
N LYS A 395 -11.93 3.99 3.31
CA LYS A 395 -10.55 3.52 3.55
C LYS A 395 -10.48 1.99 3.73
N GLN A 396 -11.47 1.39 4.41
CA GLN A 396 -11.52 -0.06 4.58
C GLN A 396 -11.86 -0.74 3.25
N LEU A 397 -12.88 -0.27 2.53
CA LEU A 397 -13.27 -0.79 1.22
C LEU A 397 -12.12 -0.72 0.19
N GLN A 398 -11.40 0.41 0.17
CA GLN A 398 -10.20 0.60 -0.66
C GLN A 398 -9.07 -0.37 -0.29
N SER A 399 -8.83 -0.58 1.01
CA SER A 399 -7.84 -1.56 1.50
C SER A 399 -8.20 -2.98 1.06
N THR A 400 -9.46 -3.39 1.23
CA THR A 400 -9.98 -4.69 0.78
C THR A 400 -9.84 -4.86 -0.74
N PHE A 401 -10.17 -3.83 -1.53
CA PHE A 401 -10.01 -3.85 -2.99
C PHE A 401 -8.55 -4.00 -3.44
N LEU A 402 -7.60 -3.37 -2.74
CA LEU A 402 -6.18 -3.56 -3.06
C LEU A 402 -5.66 -4.95 -2.66
N GLN A 403 -6.24 -5.57 -1.63
CA GLN A 403 -5.90 -6.92 -1.16
C GLN A 403 -6.60 -8.04 -1.94
N SER A 404 -7.76 -7.78 -2.55
CA SER A 404 -8.47 -8.76 -3.37
C SER A 404 -7.66 -9.11 -4.62
N ASN A 405 -7.17 -10.35 -4.65
CA ASN A 405 -6.36 -10.91 -5.74
C ASN A 405 -6.88 -12.30 -6.18
N SER A 406 -8.09 -12.67 -5.74
CA SER A 406 -8.72 -13.99 -5.86
C SER A 406 -8.74 -14.56 -7.28
N ASN A 407 -9.02 -13.73 -8.27
CA ASN A 407 -9.31 -14.17 -9.64
C ASN A 407 -8.04 -14.31 -10.49
N TYR A 408 -6.86 -13.95 -9.96
CA TYR A 408 -5.61 -13.91 -10.75
C TYR A 408 -5.16 -15.29 -11.25
N GLN A 409 -5.44 -16.35 -10.48
CA GLN A 409 -5.11 -17.72 -10.90
C GLN A 409 -5.98 -18.21 -12.07
N GLU A 410 -7.27 -17.86 -12.08
CA GLU A 410 -8.18 -18.19 -13.19
C GLU A 410 -7.79 -17.43 -14.46
N ILE A 411 -7.47 -16.14 -14.34
CA ILE A 411 -6.97 -15.32 -15.47
C ILE A 411 -5.70 -15.95 -16.07
N MET A 412 -4.72 -16.36 -15.24
CA MET A 412 -3.52 -17.06 -15.71
C MET A 412 -3.82 -18.40 -16.42
N ALA A 413 -4.88 -19.11 -16.02
CA ALA A 413 -5.29 -20.36 -16.66
C ALA A 413 -5.99 -20.11 -18.02
N TYR A 414 -6.81 -19.06 -18.12
CA TYR A 414 -7.37 -18.63 -19.41
C TYR A 414 -6.26 -18.13 -20.35
N ASP A 415 -5.29 -17.36 -19.85
CA ASP A 415 -4.11 -16.94 -20.59
C ASP A 415 -3.35 -18.15 -21.16
N GLN A 416 -3.04 -19.16 -20.33
CA GLN A 416 -2.38 -20.39 -20.77
C GLN A 416 -3.11 -21.02 -21.97
N LYS A 417 -4.44 -21.15 -21.86
CA LYS A 417 -5.28 -21.75 -22.90
C LYS A 417 -5.36 -20.89 -24.17
N ILE A 418 -5.32 -19.56 -24.06
CA ILE A 418 -5.27 -18.64 -25.21
C ILE A 418 -3.98 -18.85 -26.00
N HIS A 419 -2.81 -18.93 -25.33
CA HIS A 419 -1.54 -19.19 -26.01
C HIS A 419 -1.55 -20.55 -26.74
N GLU A 420 -1.99 -21.62 -26.07
CA GLU A 420 -2.10 -22.97 -26.67
C GLU A 420 -3.00 -23.01 -27.91
N ILE A 421 -4.09 -22.24 -27.91
CA ILE A 421 -5.01 -22.13 -29.06
C ILE A 421 -4.38 -21.29 -30.19
N VAL A 422 -3.70 -20.18 -29.88
CA VAL A 422 -3.03 -19.33 -30.88
C VAL A 422 -1.88 -20.08 -31.56
N ASP A 423 -1.05 -20.82 -30.81
CA ASP A 423 0.01 -21.66 -31.36
C ASP A 423 -0.55 -22.71 -32.33
N ASN A 424 -1.63 -23.41 -31.95
CA ASN A 424 -2.32 -24.39 -32.78
C ASN A 424 -2.94 -23.76 -34.04
N ILE A 425 -3.58 -22.58 -33.93
CA ILE A 425 -4.10 -21.82 -35.08
C ILE A 425 -2.96 -21.49 -36.08
N ASN A 426 -1.79 -21.09 -35.58
CA ASN A 426 -0.64 -20.79 -36.43
C ASN A 426 -0.07 -22.06 -37.09
N GLU A 427 0.02 -23.18 -36.36
CA GLU A 427 0.43 -24.48 -36.93
C GLU A 427 -0.53 -24.96 -38.04
N LEU A 428 -1.85 -24.82 -37.81
CA LEU A 428 -2.88 -25.16 -38.79
C LEU A 428 -2.85 -24.25 -40.01
N LYS A 429 -2.54 -22.95 -39.85
CA LYS A 429 -2.27 -22.03 -40.97
C LYS A 429 -1.09 -22.51 -41.80
N HIS A 430 0.04 -22.84 -41.18
CA HIS A 430 1.21 -23.34 -41.92
C HIS A 430 0.91 -24.63 -42.69
N LYS A 431 0.13 -25.56 -42.11
CA LYS A 431 -0.34 -26.77 -42.81
C LYS A 431 -1.27 -26.45 -43.97
N ARG A 432 -2.26 -25.55 -43.77
CA ARG A 432 -3.16 -25.08 -44.84
C ARG A 432 -2.36 -24.54 -46.02
N ASP A 433 -1.46 -23.60 -45.75
CA ASP A 433 -0.77 -22.86 -46.80
C ASP A 433 0.24 -23.75 -47.56
N PHE A 434 0.85 -24.73 -46.88
CA PHE A 434 1.62 -25.80 -47.50
C PHE A 434 0.78 -26.62 -48.50
N PHE A 435 -0.39 -27.11 -48.09
CA PHE A 435 -1.26 -27.88 -48.98
C PHE A 435 -1.89 -27.03 -50.10
N ALA A 436 -2.18 -25.76 -49.83
CA ALA A 436 -2.69 -24.81 -50.82
C ALA A 436 -1.65 -24.57 -51.92
N GLY A 437 -0.40 -24.22 -51.57
CA GLY A 437 0.68 -24.01 -52.54
C GLY A 437 0.97 -25.25 -53.40
N PHE A 438 0.93 -26.45 -52.81
CA PHE A 438 1.01 -27.69 -53.57
C PHE A 438 -0.16 -27.89 -54.54
N SER A 439 -1.39 -27.49 -54.14
CA SER A 439 -2.57 -27.61 -55.01
C SER A 439 -2.63 -26.58 -56.14
N GLU A 440 -2.02 -25.41 -55.95
CA GLU A 440 -1.99 -24.33 -56.96
C GLU A 440 -0.92 -24.55 -58.04
N ASN A 441 0.29 -24.97 -57.67
CA ASN A 441 1.35 -25.31 -58.63
C ASN A 441 2.27 -26.43 -58.08
N PRO A 442 1.87 -27.72 -58.21
CA PRO A 442 2.61 -28.83 -57.60
C PRO A 442 4.04 -28.99 -58.16
N GLN A 443 4.28 -28.67 -59.43
CA GLN A 443 5.61 -28.83 -60.03
C GLN A 443 6.61 -27.82 -59.47
N GLN A 444 6.23 -26.54 -59.43
CA GLN A 444 7.10 -25.51 -58.85
C GLN A 444 7.24 -25.70 -57.33
N PHE A 445 6.14 -26.00 -56.63
CA PHE A 445 6.16 -26.23 -55.20
C PHE A 445 7.12 -27.35 -54.78
N VAL A 446 7.12 -28.49 -55.50
CA VAL A 446 8.06 -29.59 -55.20
C VAL A 446 9.51 -29.18 -55.47
N GLN A 447 9.77 -28.41 -56.54
CA GLN A 447 11.12 -27.90 -56.81
C GLN A 447 11.61 -26.95 -55.71
N ASP A 448 10.79 -25.98 -55.30
CA ASP A 448 11.10 -25.01 -54.26
C ASP A 448 11.25 -25.68 -52.88
N TRP A 449 10.42 -26.69 -52.58
CA TRP A 449 10.51 -27.49 -51.36
C TRP A 449 11.79 -28.34 -51.30
N LEU A 450 12.19 -28.98 -52.41
CA LEU A 450 13.46 -29.72 -52.49
C LEU A 450 14.68 -28.80 -52.30
N ILE A 451 14.64 -27.57 -52.84
CA ILE A 451 15.67 -26.55 -52.60
C ILE A 451 15.69 -26.14 -51.12
N SER A 452 14.54 -25.86 -50.52
CA SER A 452 14.43 -25.51 -49.08
C SER A 452 15.04 -26.61 -48.21
N GLN A 453 14.60 -27.85 -48.36
CA GLN A 453 15.04 -28.96 -47.50
C GLN A 453 16.53 -29.31 -47.70
N SER A 454 17.09 -29.09 -48.90
CA SER A 454 18.54 -29.17 -49.13
C SER A 454 19.31 -28.08 -48.36
N ASN A 455 18.80 -26.85 -48.34
CA ASN A 455 19.38 -25.74 -47.59
C ASN A 455 19.22 -25.92 -46.07
N ASP A 456 18.07 -26.40 -45.60
CA ASP A 456 17.81 -26.73 -44.19
C ASP A 456 18.79 -27.81 -43.70
N LEU A 457 18.96 -28.89 -44.49
CA LEU A 457 19.89 -29.97 -44.19
C LEU A 457 21.36 -29.48 -44.19
N ARG A 458 21.75 -28.65 -45.16
CA ARG A 458 23.07 -27.98 -45.21
C ARG A 458 23.31 -27.08 -44.00
N THR A 459 22.26 -26.46 -43.47
CA THR A 459 22.33 -25.62 -42.26
C THR A 459 22.46 -26.47 -41.00
N LEU A 460 21.71 -27.57 -40.88
CA LEU A 460 21.72 -28.48 -39.74
C LEU A 460 22.99 -29.35 -39.66
N ALA A 461 23.54 -29.78 -40.80
CA ALA A 461 24.79 -30.53 -40.88
C ALA A 461 26.05 -29.66 -40.67
N GLY A 462 25.89 -28.34 -40.71
CA GLY A 462 27.00 -27.39 -40.83
C GLY A 462 27.51 -27.26 -42.26
N ALA A 463 28.25 -26.18 -42.52
CA ALA A 463 28.66 -25.73 -43.85
C ALA A 463 29.69 -26.61 -44.59
N SER A 464 29.86 -27.88 -44.20
CA SER A 464 30.73 -28.87 -44.85
C SER A 464 30.08 -29.57 -46.05
N VAL A 465 28.76 -29.46 -46.22
CA VAL A 465 28.06 -29.94 -47.43
C VAL A 465 28.23 -28.90 -48.55
N ASN A 466 29.43 -28.86 -49.14
CA ASN A 466 29.69 -28.10 -50.37
C ASN A 466 28.75 -28.56 -51.49
N ASP A 467 28.41 -27.63 -52.37
CA ASP A 467 27.52 -27.89 -53.51
C ASP A 467 28.29 -28.56 -54.65
N ASN A 468 28.55 -29.86 -54.45
CA ASN A 468 29.35 -30.72 -55.32
C ASN A 468 28.88 -30.74 -56.79
N GLU A 469 27.63 -30.34 -57.06
CA GLU A 469 27.08 -30.25 -58.41
C GLU A 469 27.34 -28.88 -59.07
N LEU A 470 27.35 -27.79 -58.30
CA LEU A 470 27.79 -26.49 -58.79
C LEU A 470 29.32 -26.46 -58.99
N GLU A 471 30.10 -27.12 -58.14
CA GLU A 471 31.56 -27.24 -58.27
C GLU A 471 32.00 -28.11 -59.47
N ARG A 472 31.08 -28.86 -60.10
CA ARG A 472 31.36 -29.61 -61.34
C ARG A 472 31.18 -28.78 -62.61
N ARG A 473 30.61 -27.58 -62.51
CA ARG A 473 30.15 -26.78 -63.65
C ARG A 473 31.13 -25.64 -63.94
N VAL A 474 31.47 -25.46 -65.22
CA VAL A 474 32.49 -24.49 -65.67
C VAL A 474 32.09 -23.07 -65.28
N GLU A 475 30.79 -22.78 -65.32
CA GLU A 475 30.16 -21.51 -64.95
C GLU A 475 30.52 -21.07 -63.52
N LYS A 476 30.75 -22.00 -62.59
CA LYS A 476 31.17 -21.68 -61.22
C LYS A 476 32.59 -21.10 -61.17
N TYR A 477 33.43 -21.44 -62.14
CA TYR A 477 34.81 -20.95 -62.28
C TYR A 477 34.92 -19.67 -63.13
N LEU A 478 33.81 -19.17 -63.68
CA LEU A 478 33.75 -17.89 -64.41
C LEU A 478 33.34 -16.70 -63.51
N GLN A 479 33.23 -16.90 -62.19
CA GLN A 479 32.90 -15.83 -61.25
C GLN A 479 34.13 -14.93 -60.98
N PRO A 480 33.98 -13.59 -60.80
CA PRO A 480 35.12 -12.67 -60.64
C PRO A 480 36.08 -13.06 -59.51
N ASP A 481 35.51 -13.48 -58.39
CA ASP A 481 36.20 -13.88 -57.15
C ASP A 481 37.20 -15.03 -57.36
N VAL A 482 37.04 -15.81 -58.43
CA VAL A 482 37.90 -16.97 -58.76
C VAL A 482 39.33 -16.52 -59.05
N GLN A 483 39.53 -15.35 -59.67
CA GLN A 483 40.88 -14.83 -59.93
C GLN A 483 41.61 -14.52 -58.60
N GLU A 484 40.93 -13.92 -57.64
CA GLU A 484 41.51 -13.66 -56.31
C GLU A 484 41.73 -14.98 -55.54
N GLY A 485 40.78 -15.92 -55.62
CA GLY A 485 40.92 -17.26 -55.05
C GLY A 485 42.14 -18.01 -55.59
N VAL A 486 42.41 -17.93 -56.89
CA VAL A 486 43.60 -18.50 -57.53
C VAL A 486 44.88 -17.83 -57.04
N TYR A 487 44.93 -16.50 -56.94
CA TYR A 487 46.11 -15.82 -56.38
C TYR A 487 46.37 -16.20 -54.92
N ARG A 488 45.31 -16.24 -54.08
CA ARG A 488 45.42 -16.68 -52.67
C ARG A 488 45.89 -18.13 -52.57
N TYR A 489 45.38 -19.03 -53.42
CA TYR A 489 45.79 -20.43 -53.48
C TYR A 489 47.26 -20.59 -53.91
N ILE A 490 47.67 -19.90 -55.00
CA ILE A 490 49.06 -19.95 -55.49
C ILE A 490 50.02 -19.39 -54.44
N TYR A 491 49.69 -18.25 -53.81
CA TYR A 491 50.51 -17.69 -52.73
C TYR A 491 50.64 -18.68 -51.56
N GLY A 492 49.52 -19.27 -51.11
CA GLY A 492 49.53 -20.29 -50.06
C GLY A 492 50.37 -21.53 -50.43
N LYS A 493 50.31 -21.99 -51.70
CA LYS A 493 51.12 -23.10 -52.19
C LYS A 493 52.60 -22.78 -52.33
N VAL A 494 52.95 -21.55 -52.72
CA VAL A 494 54.34 -21.08 -52.75
C VAL A 494 54.91 -21.01 -51.34
N GLN A 495 54.17 -20.46 -50.36
CA GLN A 495 54.62 -20.43 -48.96
C GLN A 495 54.70 -21.85 -48.36
N GLN A 496 53.74 -22.75 -48.68
CA GLN A 496 53.83 -24.16 -48.29
C GLN A 496 55.10 -24.81 -48.84
N LYS A 497 55.37 -24.68 -50.15
CA LYS A 497 56.55 -25.29 -50.79
C LYS A 497 57.86 -24.67 -50.31
N ARG A 498 57.86 -23.37 -50.00
CA ARG A 498 58.99 -22.69 -49.36
C ARG A 498 59.26 -23.24 -47.97
N PHE A 499 58.23 -23.41 -47.14
CA PHE A 499 58.36 -23.98 -45.79
C PHE A 499 58.83 -25.44 -45.84
N GLU A 500 58.30 -26.26 -46.75
CA GLU A 500 58.77 -27.63 -46.99
C GLU A 500 60.26 -27.65 -47.34
N LEU A 501 60.73 -26.74 -48.22
CA LEU A 501 62.15 -26.61 -48.58
C LEU A 501 63.01 -26.11 -47.43
N GLU A 502 62.59 -25.08 -46.68
CA GLU A 502 63.33 -24.57 -45.51
C GLU A 502 63.49 -25.65 -44.43
N CYS A 503 62.45 -26.45 -44.17
CA CYS A 503 62.51 -27.62 -43.32
C CYS A 503 63.44 -28.72 -43.85
N THR A 504 63.37 -29.06 -45.15
CA THR A 504 64.24 -30.10 -45.76
C THR A 504 65.71 -29.68 -45.81
N LEU A 505 66.00 -28.39 -45.96
CA LEU A 505 67.36 -27.83 -45.97
C LEU A 505 67.89 -27.52 -44.56
N GLY A 506 67.12 -27.80 -43.51
CA GLY A 506 67.51 -27.56 -42.11
C GLY A 506 67.58 -26.09 -41.70
N VAL A 507 67.09 -25.17 -42.53
CA VAL A 507 67.12 -23.72 -42.30
C VAL A 507 65.99 -23.34 -41.34
N ARG A 508 66.28 -23.38 -40.04
CA ARG A 508 65.43 -22.71 -39.04
C ARG A 508 65.61 -21.20 -39.18
N ASN A 509 64.52 -20.51 -39.54
CA ASN A 509 64.43 -19.07 -39.33
C ASN A 509 64.48 -18.76 -37.82
N ASN A 510 65.21 -17.71 -37.45
CA ASN A 510 65.10 -17.05 -36.14
C ASN A 510 63.90 -16.09 -36.13
#